data_AF-A0A401QPE0-F1
#
_entry.id   AF-A0A401QPE0-F1
#
_cell.length_a   1.000
_cell.length_b   1.000
_cell.length_c   1.000
_cell.angle_alpha   90.00
_cell.angle_beta   90.00
_cell.angle_gamma   90.00
#
_symmetry.space_group_name_H-M   'P 1'
#
loop_
_entity.id
_entity.type
_entity.pdbx_description
1 polymer ?
#
loop_
_entity_poly.entity_id
_entity_poly.type
_entity_poly.pdbx_seq_one_letter_code
_entity_poly.pdbx_strand_id
1 'polypeptide(L)'
;KLGDGLFLQCCKEMAELYPNIKYESVIIDNCCMQLVSNPYQFDVLVMPNLYGNIIDNLAAGLVGGAGVVPGESFSAEYAVFETVKE
;
A
#
# COMPACT_ATOMS: atom_id res chain seq x y z
N LYS A 1 -12.45 -2.12 -13.14
CA LYS A 1 -13.85 -2.46 -12.73
C LYS A 1 -13.96 -3.89 -12.19
N LEU A 2 -13.71 -4.94 -12.97
CA LEU A 2 -13.80 -6.33 -12.46
C LEU A 2 -12.65 -6.69 -11.51
N GLY A 3 -11.41 -6.33 -11.85
CA GLY A 3 -10.23 -6.60 -11.00
C GLY A 3 -10.27 -5.85 -9.66
N ASP A 4 -10.43 -4.53 -9.71
CA ASP A 4 -10.46 -3.69 -8.50
C ASP A 4 -11.67 -4.00 -7.61
N GLY A 5 -12.82 -4.31 -8.22
CA GLY A 5 -14.03 -4.69 -7.49
C GLY A 5 -13.84 -6.01 -6.74
N LEU A 6 -13.24 -7.02 -7.38
CA LEU A 6 -12.93 -8.29 -6.74
C LEU A 6 -11.92 -8.11 -5.60
N PHE A 7 -10.87 -7.31 -5.81
CA PHE A 7 -9.87 -7.02 -4.78
C PHE A 7 -10.51 -6.38 -3.53
N LEU A 8 -11.32 -5.32 -3.73
CA LEU A 8 -12.01 -4.65 -2.62
C LEU A 8 -12.99 -5.57 -1.88
N GLN A 9 -13.67 -6.45 -2.62
CA GLN A 9 -14.55 -7.44 -2.02
C GLN A 9 -13.76 -8.43 -1.15
N CYS A 10 -12.68 -9.01 -1.66
CA CYS A 10 -11.83 -9.93 -0.89
C CYS A 10 -11.23 -9.25 0.35
N CYS A 11 -10.75 -8.01 0.24
CA CYS A 11 -10.23 -7.26 1.38
C CYS A 11 -11.32 -7.02 2.45
N LYS A 12 -12.55 -6.70 2.02
CA LYS A 12 -13.68 -6.51 2.93
C LYS A 12 -14.05 -7.80 3.66
N GLU A 13 -14.15 -8.93 2.94
CA GLU A 13 -14.43 -10.24 3.53
C GLU A 13 -13.34 -10.65 4.53
N MET A 14 -12.07 -10.39 4.21
CA MET A 14 -10.96 -10.65 5.15
C MET A 14 -11.00 -9.74 6.37
N ALA A 15 -11.37 -8.46 6.22
CA ALA A 15 -11.48 -7.52 7.34
C ALA A 15 -12.52 -7.96 8.38
N GLU A 16 -13.60 -8.65 7.97
CA GLU A 16 -14.60 -9.20 8.91
C GLU A 16 -14.01 -10.23 9.88
N LEU A 17 -12.92 -10.90 9.50
CA LEU A 17 -12.19 -11.84 10.37
C LEU A 17 -11.29 -11.15 11.40
N TYR A 18 -11.01 -9.85 11.23
CA TYR A 18 -10.13 -9.06 12.08
C TYR A 18 -10.83 -7.80 12.61
N PRO A 19 -11.84 -7.92 13.49
CA PRO A 19 -12.67 -6.81 13.94
C PRO A 19 -11.90 -5.73 14.74
N ASN A 20 -10.70 -6.05 15.22
CA ASN A 20 -9.84 -5.10 15.93
C ASN A 20 -9.08 -4.15 15.00
N ILE A 21 -9.05 -4.43 13.69
CA ILE A 21 -8.37 -3.62 12.68
C ILE A 21 -9.43 -2.78 11.97
N LYS A 22 -9.26 -1.45 11.99
CA LYS A 22 -10.14 -0.54 11.27
C LYS A 22 -9.90 -0.68 9.76
N TYR A 23 -10.93 -1.07 9.02
CA TYR A 23 -10.89 -1.17 7.57
C TYR A 23 -11.56 0.03 6.91
N GLU A 24 -10.83 0.71 6.02
CA GLU A 24 -11.33 1.79 5.17
C GLU A 24 -10.83 1.58 3.75
N SER A 25 -11.64 2.00 2.76
CA SER A 25 -11.24 1.99 1.36
C SER A 25 -11.26 3.39 0.79
N VAL A 26 -10.24 3.70 -0.02
CA VAL A 26 -10.06 4.99 -0.67
C VAL A 26 -9.67 4.78 -2.13
N ILE A 27 -10.15 5.65 -3.01
CA ILE A 27 -9.76 5.62 -4.42
C ILE A 27 -8.31 6.15 -4.54
N ILE A 28 -7.54 5.58 -5.46
CA ILE A 28 -6.09 5.84 -5.57
C ILE A 28 -5.75 7.32 -5.79
N ASP A 29 -6.58 8.06 -6.52
CA ASP A 29 -6.42 9.50 -6.76
C ASP A 29 -6.48 10.32 -5.47
N ASN A 30 -7.51 10.08 -4.66
CA ASN A 30 -7.71 10.70 -3.36
C ASN A 30 -6.65 10.24 -2.36
N CYS A 31 -6.24 8.97 -2.42
CA CYS A 31 -5.14 8.44 -1.61
C CYS A 31 -3.84 9.23 -1.87
N CYS A 32 -3.45 9.42 -3.14
CA CYS A 32 -2.28 10.21 -3.50
C CYS A 32 -2.35 11.65 -2.98
N MET A 33 -3.50 12.32 -3.14
CA MET A 33 -3.69 13.69 -2.64
C MET A 33 -3.57 13.76 -1.11
N GLN A 34 -4.15 12.81 -0.40
CA GLN A 34 -4.11 12.75 1.06
C GLN A 34 -2.73 12.39 1.59
N LEU A 35 -1.99 11.51 0.91
CA LEU A 35 -0.63 11.12 1.29
C LEU A 35 0.32 12.32 1.27
N VAL A 36 0.19 13.17 0.25
CA VAL A 36 0.99 14.40 0.14
C VAL A 36 0.53 15.47 1.14
N SER A 37 -0.77 15.57 1.41
CA SER A 37 -1.33 16.64 2.25
C SER A 37 -1.18 16.36 3.75
N ASN A 38 -1.39 15.11 4.17
CA ASN A 38 -1.29 14.66 5.55
C ASN A 38 -1.00 13.15 5.61
N PRO A 39 0.27 12.72 5.50
CA PRO A 39 0.61 11.30 5.48
C PRO A 39 0.31 10.59 6.82
N TYR A 40 0.29 11.32 7.94
CA TYR A 40 0.12 10.77 9.30
C TYR A 40 -1.25 10.15 9.59
N GLN A 41 -2.22 10.30 8.68
CA GLN A 41 -3.52 9.66 8.81
C GLN A 41 -3.49 8.17 8.40
N PHE A 42 -2.46 7.75 7.67
CA PHE A 42 -2.30 6.39 7.19
C PHE A 42 -1.41 5.58 8.12
N ASP A 43 -1.74 4.30 8.28
CA ASP A 43 -0.96 3.34 9.07
C ASP A 43 -0.50 2.19 8.15
N VAL A 44 -1.46 1.42 7.61
CA VAL A 44 -1.19 0.34 6.65
C VAL A 44 -2.01 0.54 5.39
N LEU A 45 -1.35 0.49 4.23
CA LEU A 45 -1.97 0.58 2.91
C LEU A 45 -1.82 -0.76 2.18
N VAL A 46 -2.93 -1.32 1.71
CA VAL A 46 -2.94 -2.57 0.94
C VAL A 46 -3.53 -2.30 -0.44
N MET A 47 -2.81 -2.67 -1.49
CA MET A 47 -3.20 -2.36 -2.86
C MET A 47 -2.67 -3.36 -3.88
N PRO A 48 -3.26 -3.43 -5.09
CA PRO A 48 -2.73 -4.18 -6.22
C PRO A 48 -1.34 -3.68 -6.64
N ASN A 49 -0.57 -4.56 -7.27
CA ASN A 49 0.84 -4.35 -7.65
C ASN A 49 1.11 -2.98 -8.30
N LEU A 50 0.35 -2.60 -9.34
CA LEU A 50 0.56 -1.33 -10.04
C LEU A 50 0.34 -0.10 -9.14
N TYR A 51 -0.68 -0.12 -8.29
CA TYR A 51 -0.95 0.98 -7.38
C TYR A 51 0.10 1.05 -6.28
N GLY A 52 0.60 -0.10 -5.83
CA GLY A 52 1.71 -0.24 -4.89
C GLY A 52 2.93 0.52 -5.38
N ASN A 53 3.36 0.24 -6.60
CA ASN A 53 4.54 0.91 -7.18
C ASN A 53 4.38 2.44 -7.28
N ILE A 54 3.18 2.95 -7.57
CA ILE A 54 2.91 4.39 -7.63
C ILE A 54 3.01 5.02 -6.23
N ILE A 55 2.37 4.42 -5.24
CA ILE A 55 2.37 4.93 -3.87
C ILE A 55 3.75 4.79 -3.24
N ASP A 56 4.48 3.72 -3.49
CA ASP A 56 5.84 3.52 -2.97
C ASP A 56 6.78 4.62 -3.46
N ASN A 57 6.74 4.96 -4.75
CA ASN A 57 7.53 6.07 -5.29
C ASN A 57 7.11 7.44 -4.71
N LEU A 58 5.81 7.65 -4.51
CA LEU A 58 5.30 8.87 -3.89
C LEU A 58 5.76 8.99 -2.43
N ALA A 59 5.63 7.91 -1.65
CA ALA A 59 6.04 7.83 -0.26
C ALA A 59 7.56 8.00 -0.12
N ALA A 60 8.34 7.36 -0.99
CA ALA A 60 9.80 7.55 -1.06
C ALA A 60 10.16 9.03 -1.29
N GLY A 61 9.45 9.72 -2.19
CA GLY A 61 9.62 11.15 -2.41
C GLY A 61 9.35 12.01 -1.17
N LEU A 62 8.39 11.62 -0.31
CA LEU A 62 8.05 12.35 0.92
C LEU A 62 9.10 12.19 2.03
N VAL A 63 9.84 11.07 2.05
CA VAL A 63 10.80 10.75 3.13
C VAL A 63 12.26 11.02 2.79
N GLY A 64 12.54 11.59 1.61
CA GLY A 64 13.90 11.99 1.20
C GLY A 64 14.51 11.20 0.04
N GLY A 65 13.71 10.39 -0.66
CA GLY A 65 14.07 9.66 -1.88
C GLY A 65 14.15 8.14 -1.70
N ALA A 66 14.25 7.41 -2.82
CA ALA A 66 14.28 5.95 -2.84
C ALA A 66 15.48 5.33 -2.09
N GLY A 67 16.58 6.09 -1.96
CA GLY A 67 17.82 5.60 -1.32
C GLY A 67 17.74 5.30 0.17
N VAL A 68 16.66 5.71 0.86
CA VAL A 68 16.45 5.45 2.29
C VAL A 68 15.31 4.47 2.59
N VAL A 69 14.61 4.00 1.55
CA VAL A 69 13.44 3.13 1.70
C VAL A 69 13.86 1.67 1.53
N PRO A 70 13.71 0.82 2.56
CA PRO A 70 13.88 -0.62 2.42
C PRO A 70 12.66 -1.24 1.72
N GLY A 71 12.90 -2.27 0.90
CA GLY A 71 11.88 -3.07 0.24
C GLY A 71 12.03 -4.55 0.61
N GLU A 72 10.90 -5.23 0.78
CA GLU A 72 10.87 -6.64 1.18
C GLU A 72 9.80 -7.38 0.38
N SER A 73 10.19 -8.52 -0.19
CA SER A 73 9.30 -9.40 -0.95
C SER A 73 9.18 -10.74 -0.23
N PHE A 74 7.97 -11.08 0.17
CA PHE A 74 7.69 -12.30 0.92
C PHE A 74 6.98 -13.36 0.07
N SER A 75 7.36 -14.62 0.26
CA SER A 75 6.67 -15.81 -0.24
C SER A 75 6.55 -16.84 0.88
N ALA A 76 5.89 -17.97 0.61
CA ALA A 76 5.72 -19.03 1.61
C ALA A 76 7.05 -19.70 2.04
N GLU A 77 8.06 -19.70 1.17
CA GLU A 77 9.33 -20.42 1.38
C GLU A 77 10.52 -19.49 1.52
N TYR A 78 10.46 -18.30 0.91
CA TYR A 78 11.59 -17.37 0.80
C TYR A 78 11.16 -15.94 1.11
N ALA A 79 12.10 -15.17 1.65
CA ALA A 79 12.01 -13.72 1.79
C ALA A 79 13.22 -13.08 1.09
N VAL A 80 12.98 -12.04 0.31
CA VAL A 80 14.00 -11.27 -0.39
C VAL A 80 13.97 -9.84 0.14
N PHE A 81 15.12 -9.37 0.61
CA PHE A 81 15.31 -8.01 1.11
C PHE A 81 16.11 -7.23 0.08
N GLU A 82 15.56 -6.12 -0.40
CA GLU A 82 16.21 -5.26 -1.37
C GLU A 82 16.07 -3.79 -0.99
N THR A 83 17.03 -2.97 -1.40
CA THR A 83 16.81 -1.52 -1.40
C THR A 83 15.85 -1.20 -2.54
N VAL A 84 14.91 -0.28 -2.33
CA VAL A 84 14.08 0.22 -3.44
C VAL A 84 15.02 0.86 -4.46
N LYS A 85 15.26 0.15 -5.57
CA LYS A 85 16.09 0.65 -6.68
C LYS A 85 15.18 1.42 -7.63
N GLU A 86 15.60 2.63 -7.97
CA GLU A 86 15.01 3.44 -9.06
C GLU A 86 14.98 2.67 -10.38
#